data_AF-A0A3R1BT40-F1
#
_entry.id   AF-A0A3R1BT40-F1
#
_cell.length_a   1.000
_cell.length_b   1.000
_cell.length_c   1.000
_cell.angle_alpha   90.00
_cell.angle_beta   90.00
_cell.angle_gamma   90.00
#
_symmetry.space_group_name_H-M   'P 1'
#
loop_
_entity.id
_entity.type
_entity.pdbx_description
1 polymer ?
#
loop_
_entity_poly.entity_id
_entity_poly.type
_entity_poly.pdbx_seq_one_letter_code
_entity_poly.pdbx_strand_id
1 'polypeptide(L)'
;MNRNRIRALTVIIVTALSVAVTGCTFREMDNMSRTIRADADIAQQHIDSQKRHQAPLVWTDKPWVNLKPVTQATPFPQKAGLPACSITISSRDGLTLPEISERITRICGVRVILAPEVMAAGHGMAPAGATRRISGALPVPDDNGRIPLDRLGGADGGQPQAAPVTLNGLRWQGPLAGLLDSVAARTGLSWRTEQG
;
A
#
# COMPACT_ATOMS: atom_id res chain seq x y z
N MET A 1 -36.64 -77.29 30.03
CA MET A 1 -36.30 -76.09 30.83
C MET A 1 -35.28 -75.25 30.04
N ASN A 2 -35.31 -73.92 29.86
CA ASN A 2 -36.38 -72.90 30.00
C ASN A 2 -36.11 -71.69 29.05
N ARG A 3 -36.23 -71.86 27.72
CA ARG A 3 -35.87 -70.83 26.70
C ARG A 3 -36.55 -69.47 26.89
N ASN A 4 -37.78 -69.44 27.39
CA ASN A 4 -38.50 -68.19 27.69
C ASN A 4 -37.97 -67.47 28.94
N ARG A 5 -37.42 -68.17 29.94
CA ARG A 5 -36.79 -67.50 31.11
C ARG A 5 -35.44 -66.89 30.76
N ILE A 6 -34.68 -67.49 29.84
CA ILE A 6 -33.44 -66.91 29.31
C ILE A 6 -33.75 -65.59 28.59
N ARG A 7 -34.77 -65.57 27.70
CA ARG A 7 -35.23 -64.35 27.02
C ARG A 7 -35.73 -63.28 28.00
N ALA A 8 -36.48 -63.66 29.03
CA ALA A 8 -36.93 -62.72 30.07
C ALA A 8 -35.76 -62.11 30.85
N LEU A 9 -34.78 -62.92 31.26
CA LEU A 9 -33.57 -62.44 31.96
C LEU A 9 -32.74 -61.50 31.09
N THR A 10 -32.55 -61.80 29.80
CA THR A 10 -31.83 -60.88 28.90
C THR A 10 -32.54 -59.54 28.72
N VAL A 11 -33.88 -59.52 28.66
CA VAL A 11 -34.64 -58.26 28.59
C VAL A 11 -34.48 -57.44 29.86
N ILE A 12 -34.59 -58.06 31.04
CA ILE A 12 -34.43 -57.39 32.34
C ILE A 12 -33.01 -56.82 32.52
N ILE A 13 -31.98 -57.56 32.11
CA ILE A 13 -30.58 -57.09 32.21
C ILE A 13 -30.35 -55.89 31.28
N VAL A 14 -30.87 -55.93 30.04
CA VAL A 14 -30.72 -54.84 29.07
C VAL A 14 -31.46 -53.57 29.52
N THR A 15 -32.67 -53.68 30.09
CA THR A 15 -33.39 -52.52 30.61
C THR A 15 -32.81 -51.96 31.91
N ALA A 16 -32.23 -52.79 32.77
CA ALA A 16 -31.49 -52.31 33.95
C ALA A 16 -30.23 -51.52 33.54
N LEU A 17 -29.50 -51.99 32.51
CA LEU A 17 -28.30 -51.32 31.99
C LEU A 17 -28.61 -49.95 31.36
N SER A 18 -29.71 -49.82 30.60
CA SER A 18 -30.06 -48.53 29.97
C SER A 18 -30.49 -47.46 30.99
N VAL A 19 -31.14 -47.84 32.09
CA VAL A 19 -31.49 -46.95 33.19
C VAL A 19 -30.26 -46.54 34.02
N ALA A 20 -29.29 -47.46 34.21
CA ALA A 20 -28.06 -47.14 34.93
C ALA A 20 -27.19 -46.08 34.20
N VAL A 21 -27.13 -46.14 32.86
CA VAL A 21 -26.36 -45.17 32.05
C VAL A 21 -26.99 -43.76 32.10
N THR A 22 -28.32 -43.66 32.17
CA THR A 22 -29.00 -42.36 32.30
C THR A 22 -28.77 -41.70 33.68
N GLY A 23 -28.51 -42.48 34.74
CA GLY A 23 -28.21 -41.92 36.07
C GLY A 23 -26.91 -41.10 36.14
N CYS A 24 -25.93 -41.39 35.28
CA CYS A 24 -24.63 -40.70 35.30
C CYS A 24 -24.62 -39.36 34.58
N THR A 25 -25.51 -39.13 33.61
CA THR A 25 -25.51 -37.90 32.79
C THR A 25 -26.14 -36.70 33.51
N PHE A 26 -27.13 -36.91 34.38
CA PHE A 26 -27.82 -35.81 35.08
C PHE A 26 -26.92 -34.99 36.00
N ARG A 27 -25.91 -35.62 36.63
CA ARG A 27 -24.96 -34.89 37.50
C ARG A 27 -24.04 -33.97 36.70
N GLU A 28 -23.64 -34.37 35.51
CA GLU A 28 -22.81 -33.54 34.63
C GLU A 28 -23.60 -32.36 34.06
N MET A 29 -24.88 -32.56 33.72
CA MET A 29 -25.76 -31.49 33.23
C MET A 29 -26.01 -30.40 34.28
N ASP A 30 -26.19 -30.76 35.56
CA ASP A 30 -26.32 -29.78 36.65
C ASP A 30 -25.00 -28.98 36.83
N ASN A 31 -23.86 -29.67 36.82
CA ASN A 31 -22.54 -29.03 36.91
C ASN A 31 -22.31 -28.05 35.74
N MET A 32 -22.56 -28.48 34.50
CA MET A 32 -22.42 -27.65 33.31
C MET A 32 -23.41 -26.48 33.28
N SER A 33 -24.62 -26.64 33.84
CA SER A 33 -25.57 -25.52 33.97
C SER A 33 -25.11 -24.44 34.93
N ARG A 34 -24.28 -24.79 35.93
CA ARG A 34 -23.71 -23.85 36.91
C ARG A 34 -22.51 -23.11 36.34
N THR A 35 -21.63 -23.79 35.60
CA THR A 35 -20.49 -23.14 34.93
C THR A 35 -20.97 -22.14 33.87
N ILE A 36 -21.95 -22.52 33.03
CA ILE A 36 -22.53 -21.59 32.03
C ILE A 36 -23.12 -20.33 32.67
N ARG A 37 -23.75 -20.44 33.86
CA ARG A 37 -24.25 -19.27 34.60
C ARG A 37 -23.12 -18.40 35.15
N ALA A 38 -22.10 -19.00 35.77
CA ALA A 38 -20.94 -18.28 36.28
C ALA A 38 -20.18 -17.53 35.18
N ASP A 39 -19.97 -18.17 34.03
CA ASP A 39 -19.32 -17.55 32.86
C ASP A 39 -20.17 -16.41 32.28
N ALA A 40 -21.50 -16.57 32.26
CA ALA A 40 -22.42 -15.52 31.83
C ALA A 40 -22.37 -14.29 32.76
N ASP A 41 -22.36 -14.49 34.08
CA ASP A 41 -22.25 -13.40 35.06
C ASP A 41 -20.89 -12.68 34.95
N ILE A 42 -19.78 -13.42 34.78
CA ILE A 42 -18.45 -12.84 34.53
C ILE A 42 -18.43 -12.02 33.23
N ALA A 43 -19.02 -12.55 32.15
CA ALA A 43 -19.13 -11.83 30.88
C ALA A 43 -19.96 -10.55 31.01
N GLN A 44 -21.09 -10.57 31.73
CA GLN A 44 -21.87 -9.36 32.01
C GLN A 44 -21.09 -8.34 32.84
N GLN A 45 -20.34 -8.76 33.86
CA GLN A 45 -19.48 -7.86 34.65
C GLN A 45 -18.37 -7.21 33.79
N HIS A 46 -17.79 -7.93 32.84
CA HIS A 46 -16.83 -7.36 31.89
C HIS A 46 -17.48 -6.37 30.91
N ILE A 47 -18.67 -6.69 30.40
CA ILE A 47 -19.44 -5.79 29.51
C ILE A 47 -19.83 -4.50 30.26
N ASP A 48 -20.31 -4.62 31.50
CA ASP A 48 -20.76 -3.46 32.29
C ASP A 48 -19.61 -2.61 32.85
N SER A 49 -18.43 -3.19 33.09
CA SER A 49 -17.23 -2.39 33.41
C SER A 49 -16.71 -1.63 32.18
N GLN A 50 -16.75 -2.22 30.97
CA GLN A 50 -16.43 -1.51 29.74
C GLN A 50 -17.41 -0.35 29.46
N LYS A 51 -18.73 -0.57 29.61
CA LYS A 51 -19.75 0.50 29.46
C LYS A 51 -19.51 1.69 30.41
N ARG A 52 -18.99 1.46 31.62
CA ARG A 52 -18.69 2.54 32.60
C ARG A 52 -17.42 3.33 32.27
N HIS A 53 -16.59 2.88 31.34
CA HIS A 53 -15.30 3.53 31.02
C HIS A 53 -15.24 4.14 29.63
N GLN A 54 -16.23 3.88 28.77
CA GLN A 54 -16.39 4.57 27.49
C GLN A 54 -17.69 5.37 27.47
N ALA A 55 -17.58 6.69 27.70
CA ALA A 55 -18.57 7.61 27.16
C ALA A 55 -18.50 7.52 25.62
N PRO A 56 -19.57 7.11 24.92
CA PRO A 56 -19.51 6.78 23.50
C PRO A 56 -19.23 8.01 22.61
N LEU A 57 -19.53 9.21 23.11
CA LEU A 57 -19.10 10.48 22.53
C LEU A 57 -18.60 11.40 23.64
N VAL A 58 -17.40 11.96 23.47
CA VAL A 58 -16.88 13.08 24.26
C VAL A 58 -16.77 14.27 23.33
N TRP A 59 -17.65 15.25 23.50
CA TRP A 59 -17.53 16.53 22.80
C TRP A 59 -16.32 17.29 23.36
N THR A 60 -15.44 17.73 22.48
CA THR A 60 -14.22 18.49 22.82
C THR A 60 -14.20 19.79 22.04
N ASP A 61 -14.16 20.91 22.74
CA ASP A 61 -14.00 22.25 22.15
C ASP A 61 -12.57 22.50 21.64
N LYS A 62 -11.65 21.54 21.85
CA LYS A 62 -10.27 21.59 21.41
C LYS A 62 -10.09 20.74 20.14
N PRO A 63 -9.40 21.25 19.10
CA PRO A 63 -9.11 20.48 17.91
C PRO A 63 -8.25 19.26 18.24
N TRP A 64 -8.58 18.13 17.63
CA TRP A 64 -7.80 16.90 17.79
C TRP A 64 -6.45 17.05 17.08
N VAL A 65 -5.37 17.10 17.85
CA VAL A 65 -4.00 17.19 17.35
C VAL A 65 -3.14 16.09 17.98
N ASN A 66 -2.36 15.40 17.14
CA ASN A 66 -1.38 14.43 17.63
C ASN A 66 -0.14 15.18 18.14
N LEU A 67 0.01 15.26 19.46
CA LEU A 67 1.15 15.93 20.12
C LEU A 67 2.46 15.12 20.06
N LYS A 68 2.47 13.92 19.47
CA LYS A 68 3.72 13.20 19.22
C LYS A 68 4.53 14.01 18.21
N PRO A 69 5.77 14.43 18.53
CA PRO A 69 6.60 15.14 17.58
C PRO A 69 6.78 14.27 16.34
N VAL A 70 6.50 14.83 15.16
CA VAL A 70 6.83 14.18 13.90
C VAL A 70 8.35 13.99 13.92
N THR A 71 8.80 12.74 13.97
CA THR A 71 10.22 12.42 13.84
C THR A 71 10.68 13.05 12.53
N GLN A 72 11.52 14.08 12.62
CA GLN A 72 12.13 14.66 11.42
C GLN A 72 12.77 13.50 10.68
N ALA A 73 12.41 13.34 9.40
CA ALA A 73 13.04 12.33 8.56
C ALA A 73 14.54 12.57 8.66
N THR A 74 15.28 11.54 9.09
CA THR A 74 16.75 11.54 9.03
C THR A 74 17.15 12.04 7.64
N PRO A 75 18.09 13.00 7.52
CA PRO A 75 18.40 13.64 6.25
C PRO A 75 18.59 12.56 5.19
N PHE A 76 17.71 12.60 4.18
CA PHE A 76 17.36 11.43 3.37
C PHE A 76 18.65 10.72 2.89
N PRO A 77 18.79 9.39 3.02
CA PRO A 77 20.05 8.68 2.77
C PRO A 77 20.66 8.94 1.39
N GLN A 78 19.82 9.36 0.42
CA GLN A 78 20.18 10.11 -0.79
C GLN A 78 21.44 10.99 -0.65
N LYS A 79 21.54 11.83 0.38
CA LYS A 79 22.67 12.77 0.53
C LYS A 79 23.96 12.13 1.05
N ALA A 80 23.89 10.97 1.69
CA ALA A 80 25.05 10.30 2.28
C ALA A 80 25.95 9.58 1.25
N GLY A 81 25.43 9.31 0.04
CA GLY A 81 26.17 8.60 -1.02
C GLY A 81 26.89 9.50 -2.04
N LEU A 82 26.79 10.83 -1.95
CA LEU A 82 27.42 11.74 -2.92
C LEU A 82 28.87 12.07 -2.54
N PRO A 83 29.82 12.08 -3.50
CA PRO A 83 31.13 12.67 -3.25
C PRO A 83 31.03 14.19 -3.08
N ALA A 84 32.01 14.77 -2.40
CA ALA A 84 32.15 16.21 -2.19
C ALA A 84 32.54 16.94 -3.50
N CYS A 85 31.60 17.05 -4.43
CA CYS A 85 31.76 17.77 -5.70
C CYS A 85 30.99 19.09 -5.71
N SER A 86 31.68 20.18 -6.05
CA SER A 86 31.07 21.47 -6.39
C SER A 86 30.95 21.61 -7.91
N ILE A 87 29.75 21.82 -8.42
CA ILE A 87 29.47 21.97 -9.85
C ILE A 87 28.91 23.36 -10.15
N THR A 88 29.32 23.93 -11.28
CA THR A 88 28.78 25.19 -11.82
C THR A 88 28.06 24.90 -13.14
N ILE A 89 26.79 25.31 -13.21
CA ILE A 89 25.97 25.28 -14.42
C ILE A 89 25.54 26.71 -14.74
N SER A 90 25.83 27.14 -15.95
CA SER A 90 25.52 28.47 -16.45
C SER A 90 25.22 28.43 -17.94
N SER A 91 24.08 27.83 -18.30
CA SER A 91 23.59 27.84 -19.68
C SER A 91 22.48 28.89 -19.83
N ARG A 92 22.54 29.67 -20.92
CA ARG A 92 21.46 30.58 -21.31
C ARG A 92 20.41 29.83 -22.11
N ASP A 93 20.90 29.03 -23.06
CA ASP A 93 20.13 28.06 -23.82
C ASP A 93 19.73 26.90 -22.91
N GLY A 94 18.48 26.42 -23.02
CA GLY A 94 17.94 25.42 -22.10
C GLY A 94 18.70 24.10 -22.15
N LEU A 95 19.04 23.56 -20.97
CA LEU A 95 19.74 22.28 -20.85
C LEU A 95 18.75 21.13 -20.72
N THR A 96 18.94 20.06 -21.47
CA THR A 96 18.17 18.81 -21.31
C THR A 96 18.67 17.99 -20.12
N LEU A 97 17.83 17.11 -19.56
CA LEU A 97 18.24 16.17 -18.51
C LEU A 97 19.46 15.30 -18.92
N PRO A 98 19.55 14.74 -20.14
CA PRO A 98 20.73 14.02 -20.59
C PRO A 98 22.02 14.87 -20.57
N GLU A 99 21.99 16.10 -21.08
CA GLU A 99 23.16 17.00 -21.07
C GLU A 99 23.62 17.33 -19.65
N ILE A 100 22.68 17.53 -18.71
CA ILE A 100 23.00 17.74 -17.29
C ILE A 100 23.62 16.47 -16.69
N SER A 101 23.09 15.29 -17.00
CA SER A 101 23.61 14.02 -16.51
C SER A 101 25.05 13.75 -16.99
N GLU A 102 25.34 14.08 -18.26
CA GLU A 102 26.69 14.01 -18.81
C GLU A 102 27.62 15.05 -18.18
N ARG A 103 27.14 16.29 -17.99
CA ARG A 103 27.90 17.36 -17.32
C ARG A 103 28.28 17.00 -15.90
N ILE A 104 27.37 16.40 -15.13
CA ILE A 104 27.64 15.88 -13.78
C ILE A 104 28.66 14.75 -13.84
N THR A 105 28.49 13.79 -14.75
CA THR A 105 29.43 12.66 -14.90
C THR A 105 30.85 13.14 -15.23
N ARG A 106 30.97 14.13 -16.12
CA ARG A 106 32.26 14.70 -16.57
C ARG A 106 32.96 15.55 -15.50
N ILE A 107 32.21 16.27 -14.66
CA ILE A 107 32.76 17.18 -13.63
C ILE A 107 33.00 16.46 -12.31
N CYS A 108 32.08 15.60 -11.88
CA CYS A 108 32.10 14.97 -10.56
C CYS A 108 32.55 13.50 -10.58
N GLY A 109 32.76 12.88 -11.74
CA GLY A 109 33.15 11.47 -11.86
C GLY A 109 32.06 10.46 -11.46
N VAL A 110 30.84 10.92 -11.18
CA VAL A 110 29.71 10.07 -10.75
C VAL A 110 28.86 9.68 -11.96
N ARG A 111 28.64 8.39 -12.18
CA ARG A 111 27.69 7.91 -13.19
C ARG A 111 26.27 8.29 -12.80
N VAL A 112 25.61 9.13 -13.60
CA VAL A 112 24.17 9.41 -13.47
C VAL A 112 23.39 8.45 -14.38
N ILE A 113 22.36 7.80 -13.84
CA ILE A 113 21.45 6.91 -14.58
C ILE A 113 20.07 7.56 -14.61
N LEU A 114 19.53 7.77 -15.81
CA LEU A 114 18.17 8.24 -16.02
C LEU A 114 17.25 7.03 -16.22
N ALA A 115 16.18 6.95 -15.44
CA ALA A 115 15.19 5.87 -15.56
C ALA A 115 14.40 6.00 -16.88
N PRO A 116 13.93 4.91 -17.49
CA PRO A 116 13.31 4.92 -18.82
C PRO A 116 12.06 5.81 -18.89
N GLU A 117 11.28 5.89 -17.81
CA GLU A 117 10.14 6.79 -17.70
C GLU A 117 10.54 8.27 -17.71
N VAL A 118 11.70 8.63 -17.14
CA VAL A 118 12.22 10.01 -17.17
C VAL A 118 12.62 10.42 -18.59
N MET A 119 13.18 9.49 -19.36
CA MET A 119 13.51 9.70 -20.77
C MET A 119 12.26 9.82 -21.65
N ALA A 120 11.14 9.20 -21.26
CA ALA A 120 9.86 9.29 -21.95
C ALA A 120 8.97 10.49 -21.51
N ALA A 121 9.26 11.12 -20.37
CA ALA A 121 8.35 12.05 -19.67
C ALA A 121 8.72 13.54 -19.77
N GLY A 122 9.24 14.03 -20.91
CA GLY A 122 9.31 15.49 -21.14
C GLY A 122 7.96 16.19 -21.37
N HIS A 123 6.87 15.43 -21.31
CA HIS A 123 5.58 15.94 -20.88
C HIS A 123 5.35 15.44 -19.46
N GLY A 124 5.24 16.38 -18.51
CA GLY A 124 5.34 16.11 -17.07
C GLY A 124 4.47 14.95 -16.60
N MET A 125 5.04 14.15 -15.69
CA MET A 125 4.53 12.89 -15.12
C MET A 125 3.00 12.83 -15.03
N ALA A 126 2.37 12.36 -16.11
CA ALA A 126 0.95 12.04 -16.08
C ALA A 126 0.80 10.78 -15.20
N PRO A 127 0.01 10.82 -14.11
CA PRO A 127 -0.18 9.64 -13.29
C PRO A 127 -0.74 8.51 -14.15
N ALA A 128 -0.25 7.27 -13.91
CA ALA A 128 -0.74 6.09 -14.61
C ALA A 128 -2.26 5.99 -14.43
N GLY A 129 -3.01 6.24 -15.51
CA GLY A 129 -4.46 6.48 -15.46
C GLY A 129 -4.95 7.76 -16.16
N ALA A 130 -4.06 8.62 -16.68
CA ALA A 130 -4.46 9.81 -17.44
C ALA A 130 -5.18 9.47 -18.77
N THR A 131 -6.50 9.63 -18.78
CA THR A 131 -7.34 9.50 -19.99
C THR A 131 -7.05 10.64 -20.97
N ARG A 132 -6.38 10.32 -22.08
CA ARG A 132 -6.21 11.28 -23.18
C ARG A 132 -7.49 11.37 -24.01
N ARG A 133 -7.93 12.59 -24.32
CA ARG A 133 -9.08 12.85 -25.18
C ARG A 133 -8.72 12.45 -26.62
N ILE A 134 -9.27 11.34 -27.11
CA ILE A 134 -9.17 10.95 -28.52
C ILE A 134 -9.76 12.10 -29.35
N SER A 135 -8.94 12.67 -30.22
CA SER A 135 -9.33 13.77 -31.11
C SER A 135 -9.52 13.20 -32.50
N GLY A 136 -10.77 12.94 -32.88
CA GLY A 136 -11.14 12.24 -34.11
C GLY A 136 -12.44 11.45 -33.94
N ALA A 137 -12.89 10.81 -35.00
CA ALA A 137 -14.00 9.85 -34.91
C ALA A 137 -13.58 8.65 -34.05
N LEU A 138 -14.47 8.18 -33.17
CA LEU A 138 -14.24 6.97 -32.37
C LEU A 138 -14.07 5.78 -33.32
N PRO A 139 -13.04 4.92 -33.12
CA PRO A 139 -12.87 3.73 -33.95
C PRO A 139 -14.10 2.83 -33.77
N VAL A 140 -14.75 2.47 -34.88
CA VAL A 140 -15.89 1.55 -34.87
C VAL A 140 -15.43 0.22 -34.28
N PRO A 141 -16.11 -0.32 -33.25
CA PRO A 141 -15.82 -1.65 -32.72
C PRO A 141 -15.94 -2.72 -33.80
N ASP A 142 -15.20 -3.82 -33.65
CA ASP A 142 -15.40 -5.02 -34.44
C ASP A 142 -16.74 -5.71 -34.10
N ASP A 143 -17.10 -6.75 -34.86
CA ASP A 143 -18.36 -7.51 -34.68
C ASP A 143 -18.48 -8.19 -33.30
N ASN A 144 -17.40 -8.22 -32.49
CA ASN A 144 -17.39 -8.72 -31.12
C ASN A 144 -17.52 -7.59 -30.08
N GLY A 145 -17.78 -6.35 -30.52
CA GLY A 145 -17.89 -5.17 -29.67
C GLY A 145 -16.55 -4.73 -29.06
N ARG A 146 -15.42 -5.16 -29.62
CA ARG A 146 -14.07 -4.84 -29.11
C ARG A 146 -13.36 -3.88 -30.06
N ILE A 147 -12.40 -3.14 -29.52
CA ILE A 147 -11.53 -2.27 -30.32
C ILE A 147 -10.22 -3.04 -30.53
N PRO A 148 -9.79 -3.32 -31.79
CA PRO A 148 -8.55 -4.03 -32.05
C PRO A 148 -7.34 -3.29 -31.45
N LEU A 149 -6.41 -4.03 -30.84
CA LEU A 149 -5.29 -3.42 -30.11
C LEU A 149 -4.38 -2.58 -31.03
N ASP A 150 -4.16 -3.01 -32.28
CA ASP A 150 -3.48 -2.22 -33.32
C ASP A 150 -4.14 -0.86 -33.57
N ARG A 151 -5.48 -0.76 -33.48
CA ARG A 151 -6.19 0.52 -33.64
C ARG A 151 -6.15 1.40 -32.38
N LEU A 152 -5.73 0.87 -31.25
CA LEU A 152 -5.47 1.64 -30.03
C LEU A 152 -4.11 2.37 -30.05
N GLY A 153 -3.27 2.13 -31.06
CA GLY A 153 -1.97 2.80 -31.25
C GLY A 153 -1.60 3.17 -32.69
N GLY A 154 -2.39 2.77 -33.71
CA GLY A 154 -2.07 2.88 -35.13
C GLY A 154 -3.01 3.75 -35.96
N ALA A 155 -3.53 4.84 -35.40
CA ALA A 155 -4.17 5.91 -36.19
C ALA A 155 -3.12 6.99 -36.54
N ASP A 156 -3.24 7.62 -37.72
CA ASP A 156 -2.34 8.67 -38.25
C ASP A 156 -2.23 9.92 -37.35
N GLY A 157 -1.46 9.77 -36.29
CA GLY A 157 -1.06 10.78 -35.33
C GLY A 157 0.18 10.22 -34.68
N GLY A 158 1.32 10.38 -35.36
CA GLY A 158 2.59 9.73 -34.97
C GLY A 158 2.86 9.90 -33.48
N GLN A 159 3.37 8.84 -32.83
CA GLN A 159 3.67 8.86 -31.39
C GLN A 159 4.27 10.21 -31.04
N PRO A 160 3.70 10.97 -30.06
CA PRO A 160 4.31 12.20 -29.63
C PRO A 160 5.70 11.84 -29.13
N GLN A 161 6.72 12.15 -29.94
CA GLN A 161 8.10 11.90 -29.57
C GLN A 161 8.30 12.55 -28.21
N ALA A 162 8.77 11.75 -27.26
CA ALA A 162 9.12 12.26 -25.95
C ALA A 162 10.21 13.32 -26.15
N ALA A 163 9.80 14.58 -26.20
CA ALA A 163 10.73 15.69 -26.10
C ALA A 163 11.53 15.49 -24.80
N PRO A 164 12.84 15.74 -24.77
CA PRO A 164 13.57 15.70 -23.51
C PRO A 164 13.10 16.83 -22.59
N VAL A 165 13.04 16.57 -21.27
CA VAL A 165 12.78 17.62 -20.27
C VAL A 165 13.86 18.69 -20.41
N THR A 166 13.47 19.94 -20.71
CA THR A 166 14.37 21.09 -20.85
C THR A 166 14.30 22.02 -19.64
N LEU A 167 15.45 22.33 -19.08
CA LEU A 167 15.64 23.19 -17.91
C LEU A 167 16.16 24.56 -18.35
N ASN A 168 15.24 25.39 -18.84
CA ASN A 168 15.52 26.76 -19.29
C ASN A 168 16.09 27.61 -18.14
N GLY A 169 17.13 28.40 -18.40
CA GLY A 169 17.73 29.31 -17.42
C GLY A 169 18.28 28.63 -16.15
N LEU A 170 18.66 27.35 -16.21
CA LEU A 170 19.29 26.67 -15.08
C LEU A 170 20.66 27.31 -14.78
N ARG A 171 20.72 28.06 -13.68
CA ARG A 171 21.94 28.63 -13.13
C ARG A 171 22.16 28.07 -11.73
N TRP A 172 23.29 27.39 -11.53
CA TRP A 172 23.65 26.78 -10.26
C TRP A 172 25.15 26.91 -10.02
N GLN A 173 25.54 27.14 -8.77
CA GLN A 173 26.92 27.06 -8.31
C GLN A 173 26.91 26.56 -6.87
N GLY A 174 27.53 25.41 -6.61
CA GLY A 174 27.55 24.82 -5.26
C GLY A 174 27.62 23.30 -5.27
N PRO A 175 27.31 22.64 -4.14
CA PRO A 175 27.40 21.19 -4.02
C PRO A 175 26.42 20.47 -4.96
N LEU A 176 26.85 19.31 -5.49
CA LEU A 176 26.06 18.48 -6.39
C LEU A 176 24.68 18.10 -5.82
N ALA A 177 24.58 17.82 -4.51
CA ALA A 177 23.29 17.51 -3.88
C ALA A 177 22.26 18.65 -4.05
N GLY A 178 22.68 19.92 -3.93
CA GLY A 178 21.79 21.06 -4.13
C GLY A 178 21.40 21.27 -5.59
N LEU A 179 22.27 20.92 -6.54
CA LEU A 179 21.91 20.88 -7.95
C LEU A 179 20.79 19.87 -8.20
N LEU A 180 20.96 18.64 -7.70
CA LEU A 180 19.97 17.57 -7.86
C LEU A 180 18.63 17.93 -7.22
N ASP A 181 18.64 18.52 -6.02
CA ASP A 181 17.44 19.06 -5.37
C ASP A 181 16.76 20.15 -6.21
N SER A 182 17.54 21.06 -6.82
CA SER A 182 16.99 22.12 -7.68
C SER A 182 16.38 21.59 -8.98
N VAL A 183 16.96 20.53 -9.55
CA VAL A 183 16.43 19.86 -10.75
C VAL A 183 15.16 19.08 -10.39
N ALA A 184 15.17 18.33 -9.29
CA ALA A 184 14.00 17.64 -8.75
C ALA A 184 12.82 18.59 -8.52
N ALA A 185 13.03 19.68 -7.78
CA ALA A 185 12.00 20.68 -7.50
C ALA A 185 11.39 21.32 -8.75
N ARG A 186 12.17 21.46 -9.83
CA ARG A 186 11.72 22.04 -11.11
C ARG A 186 11.04 21.05 -12.05
N THR A 187 11.30 19.75 -11.91
CA THR A 187 10.84 18.70 -12.83
C THR A 187 9.79 17.77 -12.21
N GLY A 188 9.61 17.81 -10.89
CA GLY A 188 8.78 16.86 -10.15
C GLY A 188 9.42 15.46 -10.01
N LEU A 189 10.68 15.30 -10.45
CA LEU A 189 11.41 14.04 -10.36
C LEU A 189 12.06 13.87 -8.99
N SER A 190 12.36 12.62 -8.62
CA SER A 190 13.22 12.29 -7.48
C SER A 190 14.55 11.75 -7.96
N TRP A 191 15.58 11.87 -7.11
CA TRP A 191 16.92 11.33 -7.38
C TRP A 191 17.32 10.40 -6.23
N ARG A 192 18.19 9.43 -6.48
CA ARG A 192 18.74 8.54 -5.45
C ARG A 192 20.16 8.10 -5.79
N THR A 193 20.95 7.84 -4.75
CA THR A 193 22.21 7.11 -4.86
C THR A 193 21.94 5.63 -4.60
N GLU A 194 22.14 4.80 -5.62
CA GLU A 194 22.44 3.40 -5.39
C GLU A 194 23.95 3.30 -5.12
N GLN A 195 24.33 2.67 -4.00
CA GLN A 195 25.67 2.10 -3.89
C GLN A 195 25.65 0.83 -4.75
N GLY A 196 26.56 0.75 -5.72
CA GLY A 196 26.60 -0.33 -6.72
C GLY A 196 26.98 -1.69 -6.13
#